data_AF-A0A654B7V0-F1
#
_entry.id   AF-A0A654B7V0-F1
#
_cell.length_a   1.000
_cell.length_b   1.000
_cell.length_c   1.000
_cell.angle_alpha   90.00
_cell.angle_beta   90.00
_cell.angle_gamma   90.00
#
_symmetry.space_group_name_H-M   'P 1'
#
loop_
_entity.id
_entity.type
_entity.pdbx_description
1 polymer ?
#
loop_
_entity_poly.entity_id
_entity_poly.type
_entity_poly.pdbx_seq_one_letter_code
_entity_poly.pdbx_strand_id
1 'polypeptide(L)'
;MKKATIFIAALLSGCAEMPAYSNIESDFIDESKYVTLETDTYAERKSRSLLSLEANLNIIRINGKKVGDIPFSTYYYRNDSPQKALLKPGKYTIQLEYKLPSHFLFANLEFLGHAGQKILAKSAYIGLNRVDVWLEDAETGKKISSRVK
;
A
#
# COMPACT_ATOMS: atom_id res chain seq x y z
N MET A 1 -10.52 57.69 13.84
CA MET A 1 -11.02 56.30 13.82
C MET A 1 -10.42 55.59 12.60
N LYS A 2 -9.40 54.75 12.78
CA LYS A 2 -8.68 54.07 11.68
C LYS A 2 -9.34 52.72 11.43
N LYS A 3 -9.86 52.49 10.22
CA LYS A 3 -10.39 51.18 9.79
C LYS A 3 -9.20 50.32 9.34
N ALA A 4 -8.97 49.23 10.06
CA ALA A 4 -7.97 48.23 9.69
C ALA A 4 -8.60 47.27 8.67
N THR A 5 -8.08 47.26 7.45
CA THR A 5 -8.39 46.25 6.44
C THR A 5 -7.58 45.00 6.75
N ILE A 6 -8.25 43.90 7.11
CA ILE A 6 -7.60 42.61 7.35
C ILE A 6 -7.57 41.85 6.02
N PHE A 7 -6.37 41.66 5.47
CA PHE A 7 -6.12 40.71 4.38
C PHE A 7 -5.88 39.33 5.02
N ILE A 8 -6.83 38.41 4.86
CA ILE A 8 -6.64 36.99 5.22
C ILE A 8 -6.07 36.28 4.00
N ALA A 9 -4.75 36.08 3.99
CA ALA A 9 -4.11 35.15 3.07
C ALA A 9 -4.32 33.72 3.60
N ALA A 10 -5.27 33.00 3.04
CA ALA A 10 -5.44 31.57 3.28
C ALA A 10 -4.34 30.80 2.54
N LEU A 11 -3.28 30.41 3.26
CA LEU A 11 -2.30 29.44 2.78
C LEU A 11 -2.96 28.06 2.73
N LEU A 12 -3.33 27.62 1.53
CA LEU A 12 -3.63 26.23 1.21
C LEU A 12 -2.36 25.40 1.40
N SER A 13 -2.09 24.99 2.63
CA SER A 13 -1.14 23.92 2.91
C SER A 13 -1.82 22.63 2.50
N GLY A 14 -1.43 22.10 1.34
CA GLY A 14 -1.83 20.77 0.90
C GLY A 14 -1.48 19.78 2.01
N CYS A 15 -2.52 19.18 2.60
CA CYS A 15 -2.35 18.04 3.49
C CYS A 15 -1.77 16.91 2.65
N ALA A 16 -0.45 16.71 2.70
CA ALA A 16 0.13 15.44 2.31
C ALA A 16 -0.40 14.42 3.32
N GLU A 17 -1.27 13.51 2.87
CA GLU A 17 -1.66 12.33 3.64
C GLU A 17 -0.37 11.67 4.15
N MET A 18 -0.20 11.59 5.48
CA MET A 18 0.93 10.88 6.08
C MET A 18 0.99 9.46 5.50
N PRO A 19 2.16 8.99 5.04
CA PRO A 19 2.26 7.62 4.59
C PRO A 19 2.08 6.70 5.79
N ALA A 20 0.96 5.97 5.80
CA ALA A 20 1.03 4.53 5.62
C ALA A 20 2.48 3.99 5.78
N TYR A 21 2.82 3.43 6.95
CA TYR A 21 4.12 2.85 7.36
C TYR A 21 5.37 3.23 6.54
N SER A 22 6.27 3.99 7.18
CA SER A 22 7.60 4.32 6.67
C SER A 22 8.67 3.76 7.60
N ASN A 23 9.73 3.15 7.06
CA ASN A 23 10.96 2.86 7.80
C ASN A 23 12.04 3.93 7.62
N ILE A 24 11.61 5.13 7.22
CA ILE A 24 12.45 6.30 6.93
C ILE A 24 12.18 7.34 8.01
N GLU A 25 13.24 7.71 8.72
CA GLU A 25 13.26 8.84 9.64
C GLU A 25 13.79 10.06 8.87
N SER A 26 12.89 10.89 8.31
CA SER A 26 13.26 12.15 7.64
C SER A 26 12.07 13.11 7.54
N ASP A 27 12.31 14.39 7.83
CA ASP A 27 11.32 15.47 7.70
C ASP A 27 11.01 15.82 6.23
N PHE A 28 11.90 15.42 5.31
CA PHE A 28 11.74 15.56 3.87
C PHE A 28 12.02 14.22 3.19
N ILE A 29 11.05 13.68 2.48
CA ILE A 29 11.16 12.38 1.81
C ILE A 29 11.22 12.59 0.30
N ASP A 30 12.42 12.43 -0.26
CA ASP A 30 12.63 12.27 -1.70
C ASP A 30 12.35 10.82 -2.10
N GLU A 31 11.14 10.55 -2.59
CA GLU A 31 10.67 9.19 -2.92
C GLU A 31 11.54 8.49 -3.99
N SER A 32 12.27 9.25 -4.82
CA SER A 32 13.17 8.69 -5.84
C SER A 32 14.33 7.87 -5.24
N LYS A 33 14.62 8.05 -3.95
CA LYS A 33 15.66 7.30 -3.23
C LYS A 33 15.15 6.01 -2.59
N TYR A 34 13.85 5.77 -2.64
CA TYR A 34 13.18 4.71 -1.93
C TYR A 34 12.40 3.81 -2.87
N VAL A 35 12.09 2.62 -2.38
CA VAL A 35 11.14 1.70 -2.99
C VAL A 35 9.76 2.08 -2.48
N THR A 36 8.84 2.27 -3.40
CA THR A 36 7.43 2.45 -3.08
C THR A 36 6.72 1.11 -3.24
N LEU A 37 6.11 0.59 -2.18
CA LEU A 37 5.24 -0.58 -2.21
C LEU A 37 3.80 -0.14 -1.95
N GLU A 38 2.90 -0.35 -2.90
CA GLU A 38 1.47 -0.05 -2.76
C GLU A 38 0.64 -1.28 -3.07
N THR A 39 -0.60 -1.30 -2.61
CA THR A 39 -1.56 -2.31 -3.11
C THR A 39 -2.33 -1.74 -4.28
N ASP A 40 -2.58 -2.56 -5.30
CA ASP A 40 -3.34 -2.17 -6.49
C ASP A 40 -4.78 -1.72 -6.14
N THR A 41 -5.30 -2.22 -5.01
CA THR A 41 -6.56 -1.79 -4.40
C THR A 41 -6.66 -0.29 -4.19
N TYR A 42 -5.54 0.38 -3.90
CA TYR A 42 -5.51 1.80 -3.57
C TYR A 42 -4.65 2.64 -4.51
N ALA A 43 -3.64 2.04 -5.15
CA ALA A 43 -2.69 2.72 -6.05
C ALA A 43 -3.37 3.33 -7.28
N GLU A 44 -4.33 2.63 -7.88
CA GLU A 44 -4.97 3.08 -9.12
C GLU A 44 -6.36 3.70 -8.90
N ARG A 45 -6.92 3.60 -7.68
CA ARG A 45 -8.30 4.01 -7.32
C ARG A 45 -9.34 3.65 -8.40
N LYS A 46 -9.13 2.54 -9.13
CA LYS A 46 -10.04 2.10 -10.18
C LYS A 46 -11.42 1.90 -9.57
N SER A 47 -12.45 2.36 -10.28
CA SER A 47 -13.84 2.11 -9.89
C SER A 47 -14.10 0.61 -9.99
N ARG A 48 -13.92 -0.09 -8.87
CA ARG A 48 -14.15 -1.53 -8.77
C ARG A 48 -15.65 -1.78 -8.71
N SER A 49 -16.17 -2.47 -9.71
CA SER A 49 -17.55 -2.96 -9.67
C SER A 49 -17.66 -4.14 -8.71
N LEU A 50 -18.89 -4.47 -8.29
CA LEU A 50 -19.20 -5.71 -7.55
C LEU A 50 -18.77 -6.99 -8.29
N LEU A 51 -18.50 -6.90 -9.60
CA LEU A 51 -18.04 -7.99 -10.46
C LEU A 51 -16.52 -7.99 -10.67
N SER A 52 -15.78 -7.05 -10.07
CA SER A 52 -14.32 -7.06 -10.13
C SER A 52 -13.79 -8.33 -9.47
N LEU A 53 -13.11 -9.17 -10.25
CA LEU A 53 -12.51 -10.42 -9.80
C LEU A 53 -11.17 -10.19 -9.10
N GLU A 54 -11.08 -9.11 -8.32
CA GLU A 54 -9.90 -8.71 -7.57
C GLU A 54 -10.21 -8.80 -6.08
N ALA A 55 -9.36 -9.48 -5.31
CA ALA A 55 -9.48 -9.50 -3.86
C ALA A 55 -8.80 -8.25 -3.27
N ASN A 56 -9.42 -7.62 -2.27
CA ASN A 56 -8.74 -6.55 -1.56
C ASN A 56 -7.49 -7.12 -0.85
N LEU A 57 -6.40 -6.37 -0.95
CA LEU A 57 -5.11 -6.71 -0.36
C LEU A 57 -4.74 -5.67 0.69
N ASN A 58 -4.22 -6.14 1.83
CA ASN A 58 -3.63 -5.30 2.86
C ASN A 58 -2.19 -5.75 3.13
N ILE A 59 -1.24 -4.81 3.21
CA ILE A 59 0.13 -5.10 3.66
C ILE A 59 0.12 -5.12 5.18
N ILE A 60 0.35 -6.29 5.78
CA ILE A 60 0.25 -6.44 7.25
C ILE A 60 1.61 -6.63 7.93
N ARG A 61 2.61 -7.16 7.21
CA ARG A 61 3.99 -7.26 7.73
C ARG A 61 5.03 -6.96 6.66
N ILE A 62 6.15 -6.37 7.07
CA ILE A 62 7.36 -6.18 6.27
C ILE A 62 8.56 -6.61 7.11
N ASN A 63 9.38 -7.51 6.58
CA ASN A 63 10.51 -8.16 7.27
C ASN A 63 10.10 -8.72 8.65
N GLY A 64 8.94 -9.37 8.70
CA GLY A 64 8.35 -9.94 9.92
C GLY A 64 7.76 -8.93 10.91
N LYS A 65 7.99 -7.63 10.74
CA LYS A 65 7.43 -6.58 11.59
C LYS A 65 6.03 -6.23 11.12
N LYS A 66 5.09 -6.12 12.06
CA LYS A 66 3.71 -5.66 11.79
C LYS A 66 3.76 -4.19 11.34
N VAL A 67 3.07 -3.86 10.25
CA VAL A 67 3.11 -2.51 9.63
C VAL A 67 1.78 -1.77 9.60
N GLY A 68 0.76 -2.29 10.28
CA GLY A 68 -0.53 -1.62 10.51
C GLY A 68 -1.25 -2.24 11.70
N ASP A 69 -2.29 -1.60 12.21
CA ASP A 69 -3.11 -2.20 13.26
C ASP A 69 -4.24 -3.03 12.67
N ILE A 70 -4.29 -4.31 13.04
CA ILE A 70 -5.37 -5.24 12.69
C ILE A 70 -6.30 -5.34 13.91
N PRO A 71 -7.33 -4.49 14.04
CA PRO A 71 -8.46 -4.83 14.88
C PRO A 71 -9.35 -5.80 14.08
N PHE A 72 -9.42 -7.05 14.53
CA PHE A 72 -10.35 -8.04 13.99
C PHE A 72 -11.77 -7.45 13.90
N SER A 73 -12.36 -7.45 12.71
CA SER A 73 -13.68 -6.90 12.36
C SER A 73 -13.71 -5.35 12.35
N THR A 74 -14.04 -4.70 11.25
CA THR A 74 -15.38 -4.71 10.63
C THR A 74 -15.28 -4.08 9.24
N TYR A 75 -16.36 -4.23 8.49
CA TYR A 75 -16.71 -3.80 7.13
C TYR A 75 -16.31 -2.38 6.64
N TYR A 76 -15.49 -1.62 7.36
CA TYR A 76 -15.20 -0.21 7.10
C TYR A 76 -13.79 0.14 7.57
N TYR A 77 -12.78 0.17 6.69
CA TYR A 77 -11.55 0.91 7.02
C TYR A 77 -11.07 1.72 5.82
N ARG A 78 -11.64 2.93 5.73
CA ARG A 78 -10.83 4.14 5.54
C ARG A 78 -9.96 4.25 6.81
N ASN A 79 -8.64 4.02 6.71
CA ASN A 79 -7.57 4.75 7.45
C ASN A 79 -6.44 3.96 8.14
N ASP A 80 -6.48 2.64 8.40
CA ASP A 80 -5.51 2.09 9.38
C ASP A 80 -4.49 1.04 8.88
N SER A 81 -4.60 0.58 7.62
CA SER A 81 -3.51 -0.19 6.97
C SER A 81 -2.74 0.70 6.01
N PRO A 82 -1.40 0.55 5.94
CA PRO A 82 -0.63 1.37 5.03
C PRO A 82 -1.00 1.07 3.56
N GLN A 83 -1.61 2.04 2.88
CA GLN A 83 -1.93 1.96 1.44
C GLN A 83 -0.67 2.01 0.56
N LYS A 84 0.39 2.57 1.14
CA LYS A 84 1.73 2.78 0.57
C LYS A 84 2.75 2.45 1.65
N ALA A 85 3.90 1.91 1.30
CA ALA A 85 5.04 1.79 2.20
C ALA A 85 6.26 2.32 1.46
N LEU A 86 7.03 3.20 2.11
CA LEU A 86 8.30 3.67 1.60
C LEU A 86 9.42 2.92 2.30
N LEU A 87 10.25 2.26 1.50
CA LEU A 87 11.27 1.33 1.96
C LEU A 87 12.63 1.73 1.40
N LYS A 88 13.70 1.58 2.18
CA LYS A 88 15.07 1.67 1.63
C LYS A 88 15.29 0.59 0.55
N PRO A 89 16.14 0.80 -0.46
CA PRO A 89 16.50 -0.27 -1.40
C PRO A 89 17.05 -1.50 -0.67
N GLY A 90 16.68 -2.71 -1.13
CA GLY A 90 17.10 -3.95 -0.47
C GLY A 90 16.13 -5.11 -0.67
N LYS A 91 16.43 -6.24 -0.03
CA LYS A 91 15.59 -7.43 -0.03
C LYS A 91 14.52 -7.33 1.06
N TYR A 92 13.29 -7.65 0.71
CA TYR A 92 12.16 -7.63 1.63
C TYR A 92 11.37 -8.93 1.61
N THR A 93 10.85 -9.31 2.77
CA THR A 93 9.72 -10.22 2.89
C THR A 93 8.49 -9.43 3.28
N ILE A 94 7.35 -9.72 2.66
CA ILE A 94 6.08 -9.09 2.97
C ILE A 94 5.04 -10.16 3.24
N GLN A 95 4.09 -9.82 4.11
CA GLN A 95 2.88 -10.60 4.28
C GLN A 95 1.68 -9.74 3.90
N LEU A 96 0.94 -10.24 2.92
CA LEU A 96 -0.31 -9.66 2.45
C LEU A 96 -1.48 -10.44 3.04
N GLU A 97 -2.49 -9.74 3.51
CA GLU A 97 -3.78 -10.31 3.90
C GLU A 97 -4.80 -10.09 2.77
N TYR A 98 -5.61 -11.11 2.50
CA TYR A 98 -6.76 -11.03 1.60
C TYR A 98 -7.93 -11.85 2.12
N LYS A 99 -9.13 -11.47 1.70
CA LYS A 99 -10.38 -12.10 2.13
C LYS A 99 -10.99 -12.95 1.02
N LEU A 100 -11.28 -14.21 1.35
CA LEU A 100 -12.24 -15.06 0.63
C LEU A 100 -13.62 -14.94 1.29
N PRO A 101 -14.71 -15.36 0.63
CA PRO A 101 -16.07 -15.26 1.19
C PRO A 101 -16.20 -15.73 2.65
N SER A 102 -15.47 -16.78 3.04
CA SER A 102 -15.58 -17.40 4.37
C SER A 102 -14.32 -17.29 5.25
N HIS A 103 -13.18 -16.84 4.73
CA HIS A 103 -11.90 -16.89 5.47
C HIS A 103 -10.96 -15.73 5.09
N PHE A 104 -10.11 -15.35 6.05
CA PHE A 104 -8.92 -14.56 5.78
C PHE A 104 -7.75 -15.48 5.44
N LEU A 105 -6.97 -15.11 4.44
CA LEU A 105 -5.78 -15.83 4.02
C LEU A 105 -4.60 -14.87 3.92
N PHE A 106 -3.39 -15.44 3.96
CA PHE A 106 -2.15 -14.71 3.93
C PHE A 106 -1.27 -15.17 2.76
N ALA A 107 -0.62 -14.23 2.09
CA ALA A 107 0.41 -14.48 1.11
C ALA A 107 1.74 -13.91 1.61
N ASN A 108 2.73 -14.78 1.79
CA ASN A 108 4.10 -14.39 2.10
C ASN A 108 4.91 -14.33 0.81
N LEU A 109 5.37 -13.13 0.45
CA LEU A 109 6.15 -12.88 -0.77
C LEU A 109 7.50 -12.26 -0.41
N GLU A 110 8.50 -12.51 -1.24
CA GLU A 110 9.79 -11.81 -1.19
C GLU A 110 10.07 -11.09 -2.50
N PHE A 111 10.81 -9.98 -2.43
CA PHE A 111 11.27 -9.24 -3.60
C PHE A 111 12.59 -8.50 -3.30
N LEU A 112 13.27 -8.09 -4.36
CA LEU A 112 14.39 -7.15 -4.30
C LEU A 112 13.93 -5.80 -4.84
N GLY A 113 14.01 -4.75 -4.01
CA GLY A 113 13.60 -3.40 -4.37
C GLY A 113 14.78 -2.49 -4.67
N HIS A 114 14.64 -1.65 -5.69
CA HIS A 114 15.62 -0.65 -6.10
C HIS A 114 15.14 0.79 -5.83
N ALA A 115 16.07 1.74 -5.70
CA ALA A 115 15.71 3.15 -5.51
C ALA A 115 14.84 3.66 -6.67
N GLY A 116 13.77 4.37 -6.35
CA GLY A 116 12.82 4.93 -7.31
C GLY A 116 11.84 3.89 -7.87
N GLN A 117 11.97 2.62 -7.49
CA GLN A 117 11.11 1.56 -7.98
C GLN A 117 9.74 1.64 -7.30
N LYS A 118 8.67 1.62 -8.10
CA LYS A 118 7.30 1.45 -7.62
C LYS A 118 6.85 0.01 -7.85
N ILE A 119 6.32 -0.59 -6.79
CA ILE A 119 5.89 -1.99 -6.73
C ILE A 119 4.41 -2.01 -6.33
N LEU A 120 3.61 -2.77 -7.08
CA LEU A 120 2.19 -2.97 -6.86
C LEU A 120 1.93 -4.40 -6.37
N ALA A 121 1.30 -4.54 -5.22
CA ALA A 121 0.72 -5.79 -4.77
C ALA A 121 -0.63 -6.01 -5.44
N LYS A 122 -0.73 -7.09 -6.22
CA LYS A 122 -1.87 -7.44 -7.06
C LYS A 122 -2.50 -8.77 -6.68
N SER A 123 -3.78 -8.89 -6.99
CA SER A 123 -4.57 -10.08 -6.75
C SER A 123 -5.51 -10.38 -7.93
N ALA A 124 -5.80 -11.66 -8.15
CA ALA A 124 -6.81 -12.08 -9.09
C ALA A 124 -7.50 -13.36 -8.61
N TYR A 125 -8.82 -13.43 -8.65
CA TYR A 125 -9.54 -14.69 -8.47
C TYR A 125 -9.24 -15.63 -9.64
N ILE A 126 -8.65 -16.78 -9.34
CA ILE A 126 -8.39 -17.88 -10.28
C ILE A 126 -9.35 -19.05 -10.07
N GLY A 127 -10.38 -18.85 -9.25
CA GLY A 127 -11.44 -19.80 -8.93
C GLY A 127 -12.29 -19.33 -7.75
N LEU A 128 -13.40 -20.02 -7.48
CA LEU A 128 -14.42 -19.61 -6.50
C LEU A 128 -13.88 -19.32 -5.09
N ASN A 129 -12.80 -20.01 -4.71
CA ASN A 129 -12.11 -19.84 -3.42
C ASN A 129 -10.58 -19.81 -3.58
N ARG A 130 -10.10 -19.30 -4.72
CA ARG A 130 -8.67 -19.24 -5.02
C ARG A 130 -8.31 -17.87 -5.57
N VAL A 131 -7.32 -17.26 -4.95
CA VAL A 131 -6.76 -15.97 -5.37
C VAL A 131 -5.27 -16.17 -5.63
N ASP A 132 -4.79 -15.73 -6.78
CA ASP A 132 -3.35 -15.52 -6.97
C ASP A 132 -2.98 -14.14 -6.45
N VAL A 133 -1.84 -14.05 -5.76
CA VAL A 133 -1.32 -12.81 -5.18
C VAL A 133 0.14 -12.68 -5.60
N TRP A 134 0.51 -11.53 -6.16
CA TRP A 134 1.86 -11.27 -6.63
C TRP A 134 2.27 -9.81 -6.44
N LEU A 135 3.56 -9.54 -6.59
CA LEU A 135 4.10 -8.19 -6.73
C LEU A 135 4.51 -7.94 -8.17
N GLU A 136 4.16 -6.76 -8.65
CA GLU A 136 4.43 -6.29 -10.00
C GLU A 136 5.24 -4.99 -9.94
N ASP A 137 6.26 -4.88 -10.78
CA ASP A 137 6.93 -3.61 -11.02
C ASP A 137 5.99 -2.70 -11.84
N ALA A 138 5.69 -1.51 -11.33
CA ALA A 138 4.68 -0.63 -11.91
C ALA A 138 5.08 -0.03 -13.26
N GLU A 139 6.39 0.10 -13.53
CA GLU A 139 6.90 0.64 -14.79
C GLU A 139 6.87 -0.42 -15.89
N THR A 140 7.27 -1.64 -15.56
CA THR A 140 7.46 -2.72 -16.54
C THR A 140 6.30 -3.71 -16.63
N GLY A 141 5.39 -3.71 -15.65
CA GLY A 141 4.31 -4.69 -15.54
C GLY A 141 4.78 -6.12 -15.25
N LYS A 142 6.06 -6.31 -14.89
CA LYS A 142 6.63 -7.64 -14.65
C LYS A 142 6.37 -8.10 -13.23
N LYS A 143 5.98 -9.37 -13.07
CA LYS A 143 5.95 -10.04 -11.77
C LYS A 143 7.38 -10.17 -11.21
N ILE A 144 7.62 -9.57 -10.04
CA ILE A 144 8.93 -9.53 -9.38
C ILE A 144 8.98 -10.31 -8.05
N SER A 145 7.84 -10.81 -7.57
CA SER A 145 7.77 -11.59 -6.33
C SER A 145 8.02 -13.09 -6.53
N SER A 146 8.70 -13.71 -5.58
CA SER A 146 8.67 -15.15 -5.31
C SER A 146 7.91 -15.44 -4.00
N ARG A 147 7.41 -16.67 -3.83
CA ARG A 147 6.87 -17.13 -2.53
C ARG A 147 8.02 -17.34 -1.56
N VAL A 148 7.84 -16.90 -0.32
CA VAL A 148 8.74 -17.27 0.78
C VAL A 148 8.58 -18.78 1.03
N LYS A 149 9.71 -19.52 1.03
CA LYS A 149 9.74 -20.94 1.38
C LYS A 149 9.70 -21.15 2.88
#